data_AF-Q8KQQ7-F1
#
_entry.id   AF-Q8KQQ7-F1
#
_cell.length_a   1.000
_cell.length_b   1.000
_cell.length_c   1.000
_cell.angle_alpha   90.00
_cell.angle_beta   90.00
_cell.angle_gamma   90.00
#
_symmetry.space_group_name_H-M   'P 1'
#
loop_
_entity.id
_entity.type
_entity.pdbx_description
1 polymer ?
#
loop_
_entity_poly.entity_id
_entity_poly.type
_entity_poly.pdbx_seq_one_letter_code
_entity_poly.pdbx_strand_id
1 'polypeptide(L)'
;ALAKTSGKDFVQFANAVKISSPEIDGKVCNGDHAAIKATKGKAYVAELTSTYSNEETTQCSGLGNTSQATGPKSLSGFVNTVKVGEGKNWPSGRASDGSSKNIEGDPNSNAKAVATDLTKLTSDEKTIVAGLLAKTI
;
A
#
# COMPACT_ATOMS: atom_id res chain seq x y z
N ALA A 1 3.89 -9.38 -12.11
CA ALA A 1 2.75 -10.24 -11.75
C ALA A 1 1.68 -9.43 -11.02
N LEU A 2 1.96 -8.93 -9.81
CA LEU A 2 1.00 -8.18 -8.96
C LEU A 2 0.26 -7.04 -9.68
N ALA A 3 0.95 -6.25 -10.51
CA ALA A 3 0.32 -5.15 -11.23
C ALA A 3 -0.81 -5.57 -12.19
N LYS A 4 -0.85 -6.84 -12.61
CA LYS A 4 -1.89 -7.41 -13.47
C LYS A 4 -3.02 -8.06 -12.68
N THR A 5 -2.85 -8.26 -11.38
CA THR A 5 -3.87 -8.81 -10.48
C THR A 5 -4.98 -7.77 -10.30
N SER A 6 -6.24 -8.19 -10.41
CA SER A 6 -7.36 -7.28 -10.19
C SER A 6 -7.37 -6.76 -8.75
N GLY A 7 -7.93 -5.58 -8.53
CA GLY A 7 -8.01 -5.03 -7.17
C GLY A 7 -8.84 -5.92 -6.22
N LYS A 8 -9.88 -6.59 -6.72
CA LYS A 8 -10.70 -7.52 -5.91
C LYS A 8 -9.89 -8.73 -5.46
N ASP A 9 -9.16 -9.35 -6.38
CA ASP A 9 -8.35 -10.53 -6.08
C ASP A 9 -7.17 -10.16 -5.16
N PHE A 10 -6.58 -8.97 -5.36
CA PHE A 10 -5.53 -8.47 -4.47
C PHE A 10 -6.02 -8.20 -3.04
N VAL A 11 -7.26 -7.71 -2.87
CA VAL A 11 -7.89 -7.59 -1.54
C VAL A 11 -8.13 -8.96 -0.90
N GLN A 12 -8.54 -9.96 -1.67
CA GLN A 12 -8.70 -11.33 -1.14
C GLN A 12 -7.36 -11.88 -0.65
N PHE A 13 -6.29 -11.68 -1.41
CA PHE A 13 -4.93 -12.02 -0.98
C PHE A 13 -4.54 -11.31 0.32
N ALA A 14 -4.72 -9.99 0.41
CA ALA A 14 -4.41 -9.22 1.62
C ALA A 14 -5.20 -9.71 2.86
N ASN A 15 -6.48 -10.05 2.69
CA ASN A 15 -7.31 -10.61 3.76
C ASN A 15 -6.83 -12.01 4.18
N ALA A 16 -6.39 -12.85 3.24
CA ALA A 16 -5.79 -14.15 3.56
C ALA A 16 -4.49 -14.00 4.36
N VAL A 17 -3.62 -13.05 3.98
CA VAL A 17 -2.41 -12.71 4.75
C VAL A 17 -2.78 -12.26 6.16
N LYS A 18 -3.74 -11.35 6.32
CA LYS A 18 -4.21 -10.91 7.64
C LYS A 18 -4.69 -12.05 8.52
N ILE A 19 -5.46 -12.99 7.99
CA ILE A 19 -6.04 -14.10 8.75
C ILE A 19 -4.98 -15.13 9.12
N SER A 20 -4.13 -15.52 8.15
CA SER A 20 -3.16 -16.59 8.33
C SER A 20 -1.85 -16.14 8.97
N SER A 21 -1.48 -14.88 8.82
CA SER A 21 -0.19 -14.34 9.28
C SER A 21 -0.27 -12.83 9.58
N PRO A 22 -0.95 -12.43 10.69
CA PRO A 22 -1.07 -11.01 11.08
C PRO A 22 0.26 -10.27 11.18
N GLU A 23 1.34 -10.96 11.57
CA GLU A 23 2.68 -10.38 11.63
C GLU A 23 3.21 -10.00 10.24
N ILE A 24 2.94 -10.81 9.21
CA ILE A 24 3.31 -10.51 7.82
C ILE A 24 2.43 -9.39 7.27
N ASP A 25 1.13 -9.38 7.59
CA ASP A 25 0.23 -8.28 7.23
C ASP A 25 0.78 -6.93 7.69
N GLY A 26 1.32 -6.87 8.91
CA GLY A 26 1.96 -5.69 9.48
C GLY A 26 3.33 -5.33 8.89
N LYS A 27 3.94 -6.18 8.06
CA LYS A 27 5.25 -5.91 7.42
C LYS A 27 5.14 -5.32 6.02
N VAL A 28 3.97 -5.40 5.39
CA VAL A 28 3.74 -4.98 4.00
C VAL A 28 2.88 -3.72 3.96
N CYS A 29 3.21 -2.78 3.08
CA CYS A 29 2.61 -1.43 3.05
C CYS A 29 2.77 -0.65 4.36
N ASN A 30 3.81 -0.99 5.12
CA ASN A 30 4.17 -0.36 6.37
C ASN A 30 5.45 0.47 6.19
N GLY A 31 5.33 1.78 6.33
CA GLY A 31 6.47 2.71 6.31
C GLY A 31 6.41 3.71 5.15
N ASP A 32 7.58 4.19 4.76
CA ASP A 32 7.79 5.38 3.93
C ASP A 32 8.67 5.17 2.69
N HIS A 33 9.24 3.97 2.51
CA HIS A 33 10.26 3.74 1.48
C HIS A 33 9.76 3.99 0.05
N ALA A 34 8.45 4.06 -0.17
CA ALA A 34 7.81 4.32 -1.45
C ALA A 34 7.03 5.65 -1.45
N ALA A 35 7.28 6.56 -0.51
CA ALA A 35 6.67 7.89 -0.52
C ALA A 35 6.95 8.62 -1.84
N ILE A 36 5.89 8.98 -2.58
CA ILE A 36 5.97 9.68 -3.88
C ILE A 36 6.67 11.04 -3.72
N LYS A 37 6.41 11.72 -2.61
CA LYS A 37 7.12 12.94 -2.22
C LYS A 37 7.81 12.66 -0.88
N ALA A 38 9.14 12.79 -0.89
CA ALA A 38 9.93 12.62 0.32
C ALA A 38 9.37 13.48 1.47
N THR A 39 9.37 12.90 2.68
CA THR A 39 8.85 13.49 3.93
C THR A 39 7.36 13.86 3.95
N LYS A 40 6.60 13.48 2.91
CA LYS A 40 5.14 13.67 2.80
C LYS A 40 4.43 12.32 2.78
N GLY A 41 3.13 12.34 3.08
CA GLY A 41 2.34 11.13 3.29
C GLY A 41 2.10 10.91 4.77
N LYS A 42 0.94 11.35 5.24
CA LYS A 42 0.49 11.27 6.63
C LYS A 42 -0.63 10.24 6.81
N ALA A 43 -1.61 10.28 5.93
CA ALA A 43 -2.81 9.46 6.02
C ALA A 43 -3.09 8.74 4.71
N TYR A 44 -3.44 7.46 4.81
CA TYR A 44 -4.05 6.76 3.68
C TYR A 44 -5.49 7.22 3.51
N VAL A 45 -5.89 7.49 2.27
CA VAL A 45 -7.25 7.89 1.91
C VAL A 45 -7.72 7.18 0.65
N ALA A 46 -9.03 7.11 0.46
CA ALA A 46 -9.62 6.60 -0.79
C ALA A 46 -9.45 7.59 -1.95
N GLU A 47 -9.56 8.89 -1.64
CA GLU A 47 -9.47 10.00 -2.60
C GLU A 47 -8.67 11.13 -1.96
N LEU A 48 -7.70 11.66 -2.71
CA LEU A 48 -6.93 12.82 -2.27
C LEU A 48 -7.80 14.07 -2.35
N THR A 49 -7.79 14.85 -1.28
CA THR A 49 -8.45 16.16 -1.25
C THR A 49 -7.60 17.23 -1.93
N SER A 50 -8.17 18.42 -2.09
CA SER A 50 -7.43 19.64 -2.46
C SER A 50 -6.83 20.36 -1.24
N THR A 51 -6.99 19.80 -0.03
CA THR A 51 -6.35 20.31 1.19
C THR A 51 -4.98 19.67 1.33
N TYR A 52 -4.01 20.17 0.56
CA TYR A 52 -2.71 19.52 0.39
C TYR A 52 -1.92 19.38 1.70
N SER A 53 -2.12 20.29 2.66
CA SER A 53 -1.48 20.27 3.98
C SER A 53 -1.85 19.05 4.84
N ASN A 54 -2.88 18.28 4.47
CA ASN A 54 -3.18 17.00 5.10
C ASN A 54 -2.16 15.91 4.73
N GLU A 55 -1.35 16.15 3.70
CA GLU A 55 -0.31 15.24 3.20
C GLU A 55 -0.85 13.83 2.93
N GLU A 56 -2.05 13.74 2.37
CA GLU A 56 -2.73 12.48 2.08
C GLU A 56 -1.99 11.66 1.01
N THR A 57 -2.14 10.34 1.08
CA THR A 57 -1.50 9.40 0.16
C THR A 57 -2.38 8.19 -0.12
N THR A 58 -2.25 7.62 -1.31
CA THR A 58 -2.83 6.32 -1.69
C THR A 58 -1.73 5.31 -2.06
N GLN A 59 -0.49 5.64 -1.70
CA GLN A 59 0.71 4.89 -2.05
C GLN A 59 1.10 3.90 -0.95
N CYS A 60 1.09 2.60 -1.22
CA CYS A 60 1.61 1.56 -0.32
C CYS A 60 3.05 1.90 0.11
N SER A 61 3.33 1.78 1.41
CA SER A 61 4.59 2.22 2.05
C SER A 61 4.95 3.68 1.72
N GLY A 62 3.93 4.53 1.60
CA GLY A 62 4.03 5.95 1.24
C GLY A 62 3.81 6.91 2.41
N LEU A 63 3.93 6.45 3.66
CA LEU A 63 3.76 7.27 4.87
C LEU A 63 5.05 8.05 5.20
N GLY A 64 5.51 8.89 4.28
CA GLY A 64 6.78 9.62 4.39
C GLY A 64 6.85 10.66 5.50
N ASN A 65 5.72 11.14 6.02
CA ASN A 65 5.71 11.94 7.24
C ASN A 65 5.70 11.01 8.48
N THR A 66 6.84 10.36 8.71
CA THR A 66 6.98 9.31 9.72
C THR A 66 6.66 9.76 11.14
N SER A 67 6.87 11.04 11.46
CA SER A 67 6.57 11.64 12.76
C SER A 67 5.07 11.84 13.01
N GLN A 68 4.25 11.93 11.97
CA GLN A 68 2.81 12.22 12.09
C GLN A 68 1.91 11.18 11.39
N ALA A 69 2.49 10.11 10.85
CA ALA A 69 1.75 9.11 10.10
C ALA A 69 0.61 8.48 10.91
N THR A 70 -0.61 8.58 10.39
CA THR A 70 -1.84 8.04 10.99
C THR A 70 -2.47 6.92 10.15
N GLY A 71 -2.00 6.71 8.91
CA GLY A 71 -2.48 5.62 8.06
C GLY A 71 -2.22 4.24 8.70
N PRO A 72 -3.08 3.23 8.42
CA PRO A 72 -2.84 1.88 8.90
C PRO A 72 -1.49 1.34 8.40
N LYS A 73 -0.76 0.69 9.30
CA LYS A 73 0.57 0.12 9.03
C LYS A 73 0.49 -1.38 8.71
N SER A 74 -0.36 -1.73 7.76
CA SER A 74 -0.51 -3.12 7.30
C SER A 74 -1.08 -3.20 5.89
N LEU A 75 -0.87 -4.33 5.21
CA LEU A 75 -1.35 -4.57 3.85
C LEU A 75 -2.87 -4.54 3.79
N SER A 76 -3.54 -5.30 4.66
CA SER A 76 -4.99 -5.34 4.75
C SER A 76 -5.59 -3.97 5.10
N GLY A 77 -4.94 -3.21 5.98
CA GLY A 77 -5.35 -1.85 6.30
C GLY A 77 -5.22 -0.91 5.10
N PHE A 78 -4.09 -0.98 4.39
CA PHE A 78 -3.86 -0.22 3.17
C PHE A 78 -4.94 -0.49 2.11
N VAL A 79 -5.13 -1.76 1.70
CA VAL A 79 -6.04 -2.08 0.57
C VAL A 79 -7.49 -1.71 0.87
N ASN A 80 -7.90 -1.78 2.13
CA ASN A 80 -9.25 -1.41 2.57
C ASN A 80 -9.42 0.10 2.66
N THR A 81 -8.42 0.84 3.16
CA THR A 81 -8.51 2.31 3.30
C THR A 81 -8.46 3.01 1.95
N VAL A 82 -7.60 2.56 1.03
CA VAL A 82 -7.46 3.18 -0.30
C VAL A 82 -8.41 2.58 -1.34
N LYS A 83 -9.32 1.70 -0.92
CA LYS A 83 -10.42 1.16 -1.75
C LYS A 83 -9.96 0.36 -2.98
N VAL A 84 -8.93 -0.46 -2.84
CA VAL A 84 -8.40 -1.29 -3.96
C VAL A 84 -9.47 -2.23 -4.53
N GLY A 85 -10.30 -2.83 -3.68
CA GLY A 85 -11.38 -3.74 -4.10
C GLY A 85 -12.51 -3.05 -4.89
N GLU A 86 -12.60 -1.73 -4.81
CA GLU A 86 -13.56 -0.89 -5.54
C GLU A 86 -12.98 -0.36 -6.85
N GLY A 87 -11.79 -0.85 -7.27
CA GLY A 87 -11.12 -0.41 -8.49
C GLY A 87 -10.36 0.91 -8.37
N LYS A 88 -10.11 1.39 -7.14
CA LYS A 88 -9.35 2.63 -6.90
C LYS A 88 -7.90 2.32 -6.53
N ASN A 89 -7.00 3.24 -6.84
CA ASN A 89 -5.62 3.28 -6.32
C ASN A 89 -4.79 1.99 -6.54
N TRP A 90 -5.13 1.19 -7.55
CA TRP A 90 -4.38 -0.01 -7.93
C TRP A 90 -4.30 -0.11 -9.45
N PRO A 91 -3.14 -0.44 -10.03
CA PRO A 91 -1.86 -0.78 -9.39
C PRO A 91 -0.93 0.41 -9.09
N SER A 92 -1.39 1.65 -9.32
CA SER A 92 -0.64 2.88 -9.08
C SER A 92 -1.22 3.68 -7.92
N GLY A 93 -0.35 4.30 -7.14
CA GLY A 93 -0.69 5.20 -6.04
C GLY A 93 -0.57 6.67 -6.44
N ARG A 94 -1.02 7.55 -5.56
CA ARG A 94 -0.98 9.01 -5.68
C ARG A 94 -0.63 9.61 -4.33
N ALA A 95 -0.13 10.84 -4.29
CA ALA A 95 0.07 11.55 -3.02
C ALA A 95 -0.04 13.06 -3.17
N SER A 96 -0.44 13.74 -2.11
CA SER A 96 -0.27 15.20 -1.98
C SER A 96 1.21 15.55 -1.87
N ASP A 97 1.63 16.65 -2.50
CA ASP A 97 2.98 17.20 -2.32
C ASP A 97 3.14 18.00 -1.00
N GLY A 98 2.06 18.11 -0.23
CA GLY A 98 1.99 18.83 1.04
C GLY A 98 1.80 20.33 0.91
N SER A 99 1.64 20.86 -0.31
CA SER A 99 1.63 22.31 -0.55
C SER A 99 0.53 22.77 -1.51
N SER A 100 0.50 22.23 -2.73
CA SER A 100 -0.20 22.89 -3.85
C SER A 100 -0.81 21.94 -4.86
N LYS A 101 -0.42 20.66 -4.86
CA LYS A 101 -0.96 19.69 -5.83
C LYS A 101 -0.88 18.26 -5.34
N ASN A 102 -1.70 17.42 -5.99
CA ASN A 102 -1.57 15.97 -5.96
C ASN A 102 -0.66 15.50 -7.10
N ILE A 103 0.13 14.47 -6.83
CA ILE A 103 1.14 13.88 -7.72
C ILE A 103 0.73 12.43 -8.00
N GLU A 104 0.77 12.05 -9.27
CA GLU A 104 0.65 10.65 -9.69
C GLU A 104 1.95 9.90 -9.38
N GLY A 105 1.83 8.71 -8.80
CA GLY A 105 2.96 7.79 -8.72
C GLY A 105 3.35 7.26 -10.09
N ASP A 106 4.58 6.75 -10.19
CA ASP A 106 5.04 6.04 -11.38
C ASP A 106 4.09 4.89 -11.76
N PRO A 107 4.08 4.46 -13.03
CA PRO A 107 3.32 3.29 -13.44
C PRO A 107 3.58 2.08 -12.53
N ASN A 108 2.50 1.54 -11.99
CA ASN A 108 2.47 0.40 -11.08
C ASN A 108 3.15 0.63 -9.72
N SER A 109 3.24 1.88 -9.24
CA SER A 109 3.97 2.23 -8.02
C SER A 109 3.51 1.47 -6.77
N ASN A 110 2.21 1.20 -6.61
CA ASN A 110 1.71 0.40 -5.48
C ASN A 110 2.12 -1.07 -5.61
N ALA A 111 1.97 -1.66 -6.79
CA ALA A 111 2.40 -3.04 -7.02
C ALA A 111 3.92 -3.23 -6.83
N LYS A 112 4.73 -2.23 -7.20
CA LYS A 112 6.19 -2.23 -6.96
C LYS A 112 6.53 -2.11 -5.48
N ALA A 113 5.84 -1.24 -4.74
CA ALA A 113 6.03 -1.09 -3.31
C ALA A 113 5.71 -2.40 -2.56
N VAL A 114 4.54 -3.00 -2.83
CA VAL A 114 4.17 -4.31 -2.27
C VAL A 114 5.23 -5.36 -2.61
N ALA A 115 5.65 -5.47 -3.86
CA ALA A 115 6.69 -6.43 -4.25
C ALA A 115 8.00 -6.22 -3.47
N THR A 116 8.38 -4.96 -3.24
CA THR A 116 9.58 -4.60 -2.48
C THR A 116 9.48 -4.99 -1.01
N ASP A 117 8.31 -4.84 -0.39
CA ASP A 117 8.10 -5.31 0.98
C ASP A 117 8.14 -6.84 1.06
N LEU A 118 7.53 -7.53 0.09
CA LEU A 118 7.57 -8.99 0.01
C LEU A 118 8.99 -9.55 -0.18
N THR A 119 9.88 -8.84 -0.89
CA THR A 119 11.28 -9.29 -1.03
C THR A 119 12.10 -9.12 0.24
N LYS A 120 11.67 -8.29 1.19
CA LYS A 120 12.33 -8.08 2.49
C LYS A 120 11.93 -9.08 3.56
N LEU A 121 10.87 -9.86 3.34
CA LEU A 121 10.46 -10.93 4.23
C LEU A 121 11.52 -12.04 4.36
N THR A 122 11.49 -12.79 5.46
CA THR A 122 12.33 -13.99 5.62
C THR A 122 11.94 -15.08 4.63
N SER A 123 12.80 -16.09 4.45
CA SER A 123 12.51 -17.21 3.54
C SER A 123 11.22 -17.96 3.91
N ASP A 124 10.95 -18.15 5.21
CA ASP A 124 9.76 -18.84 5.69
C ASP A 124 8.50 -18.00 5.44
N GLU A 125 8.56 -16.70 5.74
CA GLU A 125 7.47 -15.76 5.47
C GLU A 125 7.14 -15.67 3.99
N LYS A 126 8.16 -15.64 3.13
CA LYS A 126 7.99 -15.68 1.66
C LYS A 126 7.29 -16.96 1.21
N THR A 127 7.62 -18.09 1.82
CA THR A 127 6.99 -19.39 1.50
C THR A 127 5.51 -19.36 1.86
N ILE A 128 5.16 -18.83 3.04
CA ILE A 128 3.77 -18.64 3.47
C ILE A 128 3.03 -17.73 2.49
N VAL A 129 3.59 -16.56 2.18
CA VAL A 129 2.96 -15.60 1.26
C VAL A 129 2.78 -16.19 -0.13
N ALA A 130 3.77 -16.90 -0.67
CA ALA A 130 3.65 -17.55 -1.97
C ALA A 130 2.52 -18.59 -1.98
N GLY A 131 2.38 -19.37 -0.89
CA GLY A 131 1.29 -20.33 -0.73
C GLY A 131 -0.09 -19.66 -0.64
N LEU A 132 -0.20 -18.50 0.03
CA LEU A 132 -1.44 -17.73 0.08
C LEU A 132 -1.77 -17.08 -1.26
N LEU A 133 -0.76 -16.55 -1.95
CA LEU A 133 -0.90 -15.95 -3.27
C LEU A 133 -1.46 -16.97 -4.27
N ALA A 134 -0.86 -18.16 -4.33
CA ALA A 134 -1.29 -19.24 -5.22
C ALA A 134 -2.72 -19.76 -4.94
N LYS A 135 -3.26 -19.53 -3.75
CA LYS A 135 -4.64 -19.90 -3.38
C LYS A 135 -5.66 -18.81 -3.65
N THR A 136 -5.23 -17.57 -3.83
CA THR A 136 -6.11 -16.40 -3.87
C THR A 136 -6.16 -15.72 -5.22
N ILE A 137 -5.10 -15.82 -6.04
CA ILE A 137 -4.99 -15.14 -7.33
C ILE A 137 -4.38 -16.02 -8.42
#